data_AF-A0A3C0SSG7-F1
#
_entry.id   AF-A0A3C0SSG7-F1
#
_cell.length_a   1.000
_cell.length_b   1.000
_cell.length_c   1.000
_cell.angle_alpha   90.00
_cell.angle_beta   90.00
_cell.angle_gamma   90.00
#
_symmetry.space_group_name_H-M   'P 1'
#
loop_
_entity.id
_entity.type
_entity.pdbx_description
1 polymer ?
#
loop_
_entity_poly.entity_id
_entity_poly.type
_entity_poly.pdbx_seq_one_letter_code
_entity_poly.pdbx_strand_id
1 'polypeptide(L)'
;VRTAYLKTHIPKPKDRREAIAACFHIMESVSIPKGAVITSRNTYDYTKYTAFINTNTCEYFYKTYDDIQVKTAGLWHTETI
;
A
#
# COMPACT_ATOMS: atom_id res chain seq x y z
N VAL A 1 1.10 16.12 3.58
CA VAL A 1 2.34 16.46 4.34
C VAL A 1 3.04 15.22 4.90
N ARG A 2 2.41 14.41 5.77
CA ARG A 2 3.04 13.22 6.41
C ARG A 2 3.73 12.26 5.43
N THR A 3 3.02 11.83 4.39
CA THR A 3 3.56 10.92 3.35
C THR A 3 4.79 11.48 2.66
N ALA A 4 4.78 12.77 2.29
CA ALA A 4 5.89 13.43 1.63
C ALA A 4 7.13 13.49 2.53
N TYR A 5 6.92 13.84 3.81
CA TYR A 5 7.99 13.85 4.81
C TYR A 5 8.61 12.46 4.99
N LEU A 6 7.79 11.43 5.21
CA LEU A 6 8.31 10.07 5.38
C LEU A 6 9.05 9.58 4.15
N LYS A 7 8.48 9.77 2.95
CA LYS A 7 9.13 9.40 1.68
C LYS A 7 10.55 9.97 1.55
N THR A 8 10.78 11.22 1.99
CA THR A 8 12.08 11.88 1.84
C THR A 8 13.06 11.58 2.96
N HIS A 9 12.60 11.14 4.14
CA HIS A 9 13.44 10.97 5.33
C HIS A 9 13.65 9.50 5.74
N ILE A 10 12.90 8.54 5.20
CA ILE A 10 13.20 7.13 5.44
C ILE A 10 14.44 6.68 4.65
N PRO A 11 15.23 5.72 5.16
CA PRO A 11 16.33 5.14 4.41
C PRO A 11 15.88 4.57 3.08
N LYS A 12 16.71 4.74 2.04
CA LYS A 12 16.44 4.16 0.72
C LYS A 12 16.46 2.63 0.84
N PRO A 13 15.38 1.93 0.43
CA PRO A 13 15.34 0.48 0.43
C PRO A 13 16.44 -0.13 -0.46
N LYS A 14 17.03 -1.24 -0.02
CA LYS A 14 18.12 -1.92 -0.73
C LYS A 14 17.62 -2.96 -1.72
N ASP A 15 16.47 -3.55 -1.43
CA ASP A 15 15.89 -4.63 -2.24
C ASP A 15 14.37 -4.48 -2.42
N ARG A 16 13.81 -5.37 -3.25
CA ARG A 16 12.36 -5.40 -3.56
C ARG A 16 11.50 -5.53 -2.29
N ARG A 17 11.90 -6.38 -1.34
CA ARG A 17 11.10 -6.67 -0.14
C ARG A 17 11.10 -5.46 0.79
N GLU A 18 12.25 -4.85 1.02
CA GLU A 18 12.37 -3.61 1.78
C GLU A 18 11.58 -2.49 1.11
N ALA A 19 11.58 -2.39 -0.22
CA ALA A 19 10.83 -1.37 -0.94
C ALA A 19 9.31 -1.52 -0.73
N ILE A 20 8.80 -2.76 -0.85
CA ILE A 20 7.38 -3.06 -0.60
C ILE A 20 7.02 -2.72 0.86
N ALA A 21 7.84 -3.13 1.82
CA ALA A 21 7.62 -2.87 3.24
C ALA A 21 7.63 -1.35 3.54
N ALA A 22 8.61 -0.62 3.02
CA ALA A 22 8.73 0.83 3.18
C ALA A 22 7.50 1.56 2.61
N CYS A 23 7.02 1.16 1.42
CA CYS A 23 5.81 1.72 0.83
C CYS A 23 4.59 1.51 1.73
N PHE A 24 4.37 0.30 2.25
CA PHE A 24 3.25 0.05 3.15
C PHE A 24 3.35 0.81 4.46
N HIS A 25 4.53 0.93 5.07
CA HIS A 25 4.71 1.69 6.32
C HIS A 25 4.53 3.20 6.12
N ILE A 26 4.97 3.76 5.00
CA ILE A 26 4.69 5.16 4.65
C ILE A 26 3.18 5.38 4.54
N MET A 27 2.48 4.51 3.82
CA MET A 27 1.04 4.63 3.59
C MET A 27 0.21 4.38 4.85
N GLU A 28 0.69 3.54 5.76
CA GLU A 28 0.07 3.30 7.07
C GLU A 28 -0.03 4.57 7.91
N SER A 29 0.93 5.50 7.78
CA SER A 29 0.88 6.79 8.48
C SER A 29 -0.32 7.66 8.12
N VAL A 30 -0.96 7.40 6.98
CA VAL A 30 -2.14 8.14 6.48
C VAL A 30 -3.35 7.22 6.27
N SER A 31 -3.28 5.98 6.76
CA SER A 31 -4.40 5.05 6.72
C SER A 31 -5.47 5.48 7.72
N ILE A 32 -6.73 5.42 7.30
CA ILE A 32 -7.89 5.81 8.10
C ILE A 32 -8.58 4.54 8.61
N PRO A 33 -8.60 4.28 9.94
CA PRO A 33 -9.34 3.17 10.50
C PRO A 33 -10.85 3.43 10.43
N LYS A 34 -11.64 2.36 10.30
CA LYS A 34 -13.10 2.45 10.21
C LYS A 34 -13.68 3.10 11.48
N GLY A 35 -14.49 4.13 11.29
CA GLY A 35 -15.12 4.89 12.39
C GLY A 35 -14.36 6.15 12.83
N ALA A 36 -13.11 6.36 12.39
CA ALA A 36 -12.40 7.60 12.69
C ALA A 36 -12.95 8.82 11.93
N VAL A 37 -13.58 8.60 10.77
CA VAL A 37 -14.18 9.66 9.95
C VAL A 37 -15.61 9.26 9.58
N ILE A 38 -16.57 10.14 9.89
CA ILE A 38 -17.99 9.97 9.56
C ILE A 38 -18.38 11.07 8.59
N THR A 39 -18.95 10.69 7.45
CA THR A 39 -19.42 11.64 6.43
C THR A 39 -20.76 12.27 6.85
N SER A 40 -21.16 13.34 6.16
CA SER A 40 -22.49 13.96 6.35
C SER A 40 -23.67 13.03 6.09
N ARG A 41 -23.45 11.91 5.40
CA ARG A 41 -24.46 10.87 5.14
C ARG A 41 -24.47 9.76 6.20
N ASN A 42 -23.78 9.98 7.33
CA ASN A 42 -23.64 9.01 8.41
C ASN A 42 -23.01 7.67 7.97
N THR A 43 -22.04 7.75 7.06
CA THR A 43 -21.24 6.58 6.61
C THR A 43 -19.78 6.75 7.01
N TYR A 44 -19.06 5.63 7.19
CA TYR A 44 -17.64 5.66 7.49
C TYR A 44 -16.80 5.87 6.25
N ASP A 45 -15.92 6.88 6.29
CA ASP A 45 -14.84 7.03 5.32
C ASP A 45 -13.57 6.40 5.92
N TYR A 46 -12.96 5.46 5.19
CA TYR A 46 -11.84 4.67 5.68
C TYR A 46 -11.02 4.09 4.52
N THR A 47 -9.77 3.72 4.83
CA THR A 47 -8.87 3.13 3.83
C THR A 47 -9.26 1.68 3.56
N LYS A 48 -9.96 1.43 2.45
CA LYS A 48 -10.42 0.08 2.06
C LYS A 48 -9.29 -0.85 1.62
N TYR A 49 -8.30 -0.30 0.93
CA TYR A 49 -7.13 -1.04 0.46
C TYR A 49 -5.96 -0.08 0.27
N THR A 50 -4.75 -0.62 0.25
CA THR A 50 -3.53 0.10 -0.14
C THR A 50 -2.84 -0.73 -1.21
N ALA A 51 -2.44 -0.09 -2.30
CA ALA A 51 -1.76 -0.77 -3.39
C ALA A 51 -0.70 0.12 -4.05
N PHE A 52 0.25 -0.53 -4.70
CA PHE A 52 1.29 0.13 -5.48
C PHE A 52 1.85 -0.81 -6.55
N ILE A 53 2.48 -0.21 -7.55
CA ILE A 53 2.92 -0.87 -8.77
C ILE A 53 4.42 -0.66 -8.93
N ASN A 54 5.15 -1.75 -9.16
CA ASN A 54 6.49 -1.64 -9.74
C ASN A 54 6.35 -1.59 -11.26
N THR A 55 6.61 -0.42 -11.83
CA THR A 55 6.48 -0.20 -13.28
C THR A 55 7.57 -0.90 -14.10
N ASN A 56 8.68 -1.31 -13.49
CA ASN A 56 9.76 -2.00 -14.18
C ASN A 56 9.45 -3.49 -14.35
N THR A 57 8.87 -4.13 -13.33
CA THR A 57 8.51 -5.56 -13.34
C THR A 57 7.04 -5.80 -13.66
N CYS A 58 6.23 -4.74 -13.73
CA CYS A 58 4.78 -4.79 -13.87
C CYS A 58 4.11 -5.65 -12.78
N GLU A 59 4.63 -5.57 -11.56
CA GLU A 59 4.07 -6.22 -10.38
C GLU A 59 3.17 -5.27 -9.60
N TYR A 60 2.02 -5.77 -9.17
CA TYR A 60 1.02 -5.08 -8.38
C TYR A 60 0.99 -5.67 -6.96
N PHE A 61 1.22 -4.84 -5.95
CA PHE A 61 1.23 -5.24 -4.54
C PHE A 61 0.06 -4.58 -3.84
N TYR A 62 -0.71 -5.33 -3.04
CA TYR A 62 -1.84 -4.78 -2.32
C TYR A 62 -2.15 -5.47 -1.00
N LYS A 63 -2.78 -4.73 -0.10
CA LYS A 63 -3.45 -5.24 1.11
C LYS A 63 -4.85 -4.64 1.19
N THR A 64 -5.81 -5.38 1.74
CA THR A 64 -7.16 -4.85 1.99
C THR A 64 -7.30 -4.51 3.45
N TYR A 65 -8.40 -3.84 3.81
CA TYR A 65 -8.71 -3.54 5.21
C TYR A 65 -8.91 -4.82 6.04
N ASP A 66 -9.62 -5.80 5.46
CA ASP A 66 -9.97 -7.05 6.14
C ASP A 66 -8.84 -8.09 6.08
N ASP A 67 -7.92 -7.98 5.12
CA ASP A 67 -6.79 -8.88 4.95
C ASP A 67 -5.48 -8.09 4.88
N ILE A 68 -4.74 -8.13 5.99
CA ILE A 68 -3.45 -7.45 6.16
C ILE A 68 -2.30 -8.16 5.42
N GLN A 69 -2.52 -9.35 4.87
CA GLN A 69 -1.48 -10.04 4.11
C GLN A 69 -1.24 -9.33 2.77
N VAL A 70 0.02 -9.04 2.50
CA VAL A 70 0.43 -8.45 1.22
C VAL A 70 0.29 -9.50 0.12
N LYS A 71 -0.58 -9.23 -0.83
CA LYS A 71 -0.76 -10.04 -2.04
C LYS A 71 -0.05 -9.39 -3.22
N THR A 72 0.43 -10.22 -4.14
CA THR A 72 1.12 -9.79 -5.36
C THR A 72 0.41 -10.36 -6.58
N ALA A 73 0.25 -9.55 -7.62
CA ALA A 73 -0.19 -9.97 -8.94
C ALA A 73 0.81 -9.45 -9.98
N GLY A 74 1.24 -10.31 -10.91
CA GLY A 74 2.06 -9.91 -12.05
C GLY A 74 1.19 -9.65 -13.27
N LEU A 75 1.51 -8.61 -14.06
CA LEU A 75 0.87 -8.39 -15.36
C LEU A 75 1.26 -9.47 -16.37
N TRP A 76 2.51 -9.94 -16.29
CA TRP A 76 3.04 -10.96 -17.18
C TRP A 76 2.62 -12.34 -16.68
N HIS A 77 2.05 -13.15 -17.57
CA HIS A 77 1.78 -14.55 -17.32
C HIS A 77 3.12 -15.30 -17.29
N THR A 78 3.56 -15.78 -16.13
CA THR A 78 4.53 -16.87 -16.10
C THR A 78 3.78 -18.12 -16.56
N GLU A 79 3.85 -18.42 -17.86
CA GLU A 79 3.65 -19.79 -18.33
C GLU A 79 4.68 -20.64 -17.61
N THR A 80 4.21 -21.46 -16.67
CA THR A 80 5.06 -22.48 -16.06
C THR A 80 5.12 -23.58 -17.11
N ILE A 81 6.27 -23.71 -17.78
CA ILE A 81 6.61 -24.89 -18.60
C ILE A 81 6.96 -26.03 -17.65
#